data_AF-A0A7W1E716-F1
#
_entry.id   AF-A0A7W1E716-F1
#
_cell.length_a   1.000
_cell.length_b   1.000
_cell.length_c   1.000
_cell.angle_alpha   90.00
_cell.angle_beta   90.00
_cell.angle_gamma   90.00
#
_symmetry.space_group_name_H-M   'P 1'
#
loop_
_entity.id
_entity.type
_entity.pdbx_description
1 polymer ?
#
loop_
_entity_poly.entity_id
_entity_poly.type
_entity_poly.pdbx_seq_one_letter_code
_entity_poly.pdbx_strand_id
1 'polypeptide(L)'
;MTERRSTPRAGPLLRAYYNLKYRPFKREKRKHDGRRGLIALQIDALAYADLQRALERGYCPQIAALLQTGEFQLRKWFCGLPSATPYCQAGIFHGENGGIPAFRFYDKQARRVITCNSPHGVQYIRDRIKSPGALAGGSSYVNLIDGDAETVAFTIATRQKMSVYRRLGGNRMALLLFLHPIRIVRIAVHSVLEFLLEEWERLRGELARRVTHSEGIFPFIRILSNVVVRELQTMAILLDIYLGVPIIYSTFMQYDELAHHFGPSSKQALFDLKRTDRRISEIYRMIRMAGGRGYDLVILSDHGMTAAQSYRVNFGETLGSTVERLLRESATGARAPESLASFSSASEYADVGPEVMETVAELASPPLLRKAILRLSDWLRSRYGLRELILPEKFRVDTRNEVVITYSSCLAHVYFAARDTQLSLAEMRSDARWNGLYAGLLAHEGVGLIATRTPEGVHLETREGAARVSNGATTVLGGKNPFETYGMAGMVARAVESLVMQPNSGDCVLFGAYDGSSIISFDDQIGAHGSAGGDQVLPFIIGPTWLDLENQTLEDARDIHRAVMTRYPRDARG
;
A
#
# COMPACT_ATOMS: atom_id res chain seq x y z
N MET A 1 0.48 -27.05 14.46
CA MET A 1 -0.12 -27.95 13.45
C MET A 1 0.94 -28.90 12.94
N THR A 2 0.72 -30.21 13.07
CA THR A 2 1.64 -31.27 12.58
C THR A 2 1.62 -31.33 11.05
N GLU A 3 2.81 -31.45 10.45
CA GLU A 3 2.98 -31.51 8.99
C GLU A 3 2.39 -32.80 8.41
N ARG A 4 1.23 -32.70 7.75
CA ARG A 4 0.85 -33.67 6.71
C ARG A 4 1.51 -33.19 5.41
N ARG A 5 2.67 -33.76 5.06
CA ARG A 5 3.14 -33.62 3.68
C ARG A 5 2.07 -34.22 2.79
N SER A 6 1.38 -33.41 1.99
CA SER A 6 0.88 -33.95 0.73
C SER A 6 2.13 -34.50 0.05
N THR A 7 2.15 -35.80 -0.22
CA THR A 7 3.32 -36.51 -0.75
C THR A 7 3.90 -35.69 -1.90
N PRO A 8 5.22 -35.44 -1.92
CA PRO A 8 5.83 -34.66 -2.99
C PRO A 8 5.59 -35.38 -4.32
N ARG A 9 4.72 -34.82 -5.17
CA ARG A 9 4.44 -35.30 -6.54
C ARG A 9 5.59 -35.02 -7.51
N ALA A 10 6.74 -34.55 -7.03
CA ALA A 10 7.90 -34.26 -7.86
C ALA A 10 8.63 -35.56 -8.22
N GLY A 11 8.77 -35.82 -9.51
CA GLY A 11 9.69 -36.84 -10.01
C GLY A 11 11.14 -36.56 -9.57
N PRO A 12 11.99 -37.59 -9.45
CA PRO A 12 13.34 -37.49 -8.89
C PRO A 12 14.23 -36.46 -9.59
N LEU A 13 14.07 -36.28 -10.91
CA LEU A 13 14.83 -35.33 -11.72
C LEU A 13 14.62 -33.87 -11.29
N LEU A 14 13.39 -33.47 -11.00
CA LEU A 14 13.07 -32.09 -10.66
C LEU A 14 13.55 -31.75 -9.24
N ARG A 15 13.49 -32.72 -8.33
CA ARG A 15 14.10 -32.60 -7.00
C ARG A 15 15.63 -32.47 -7.11
N ALA A 16 16.26 -33.24 -7.99
CA ALA A 16 17.68 -33.13 -8.27
C ALA A 16 18.05 -31.74 -8.84
N TYR A 17 17.25 -31.21 -9.77
CA TYR A 17 17.43 -29.86 -10.31
C TYR A 17 17.44 -28.77 -9.22
N TYR A 18 16.42 -28.71 -8.36
CA TYR A 18 16.37 -27.70 -7.30
C TYR A 18 17.47 -27.88 -6.25
N ASN A 19 17.82 -29.13 -5.92
CA ASN A 19 18.93 -29.41 -5.01
C ASN A 19 20.28 -29.00 -5.59
N LEU A 20 20.50 -29.16 -6.90
CA LEU A 20 21.71 -28.70 -7.56
C LEU A 20 21.75 -27.17 -7.63
N LYS A 21 20.65 -26.56 -8.08
CA LYS A 21 20.50 -25.11 -8.24
C LYS A 21 20.75 -24.36 -6.93
N TYR A 22 20.10 -24.80 -5.84
CA TYR A 22 20.23 -24.15 -4.54
C TYR A 22 21.28 -24.82 -3.62
N ARG A 23 22.14 -25.68 -4.18
CA ARG A 23 23.25 -26.32 -3.46
C ARG A 23 24.14 -25.32 -2.70
N PRO A 24 24.46 -24.13 -3.25
CA PRO A 24 25.27 -23.15 -2.52
C PRO A 24 24.65 -22.73 -1.18
N PHE A 25 23.33 -22.76 -1.06
CA PHE A 25 22.59 -22.38 0.14
C PHE A 25 22.24 -23.58 1.05
N LYS A 26 22.75 -24.79 0.76
CA LYS A 26 22.37 -26.00 1.52
C LYS A 26 22.68 -25.88 3.03
N ARG A 27 23.73 -25.14 3.39
CA ARG A 27 24.12 -24.90 4.80
C ARG A 27 23.17 -23.97 5.55
N GLU A 28 22.37 -23.18 4.83
CA GLU A 28 21.38 -22.25 5.39
C GLU A 28 20.02 -22.91 5.64
N LYS A 29 19.85 -24.20 5.30
CA LYS A 29 18.59 -24.91 5.52
C LYS A 29 18.25 -24.94 7.00
N ARG A 30 17.01 -24.55 7.32
CA ARG A 30 16.48 -24.60 8.68
C ARG A 30 16.17 -26.03 9.08
N LYS A 31 16.28 -26.30 10.38
CA LYS A 31 15.93 -27.61 10.95
C LYS A 31 14.43 -27.83 10.77
N HIS A 32 14.07 -29.05 10.41
CA HIS A 32 12.67 -29.45 10.26
C HIS A 32 12.07 -29.70 11.66
N ASP A 33 11.07 -28.90 12.02
CA ASP A 33 10.43 -28.89 13.34
C ASP A 33 9.10 -29.67 13.39
N GLY A 34 8.73 -30.35 12.29
CA GLY A 34 7.47 -31.07 12.18
C GLY A 34 6.22 -30.17 12.06
N ARG A 35 6.38 -28.84 12.04
CA ARG A 35 5.27 -27.89 11.96
C ARG A 35 5.08 -27.38 10.53
N ARG A 36 3.84 -26.99 10.19
CA ARG A 36 3.56 -26.35 8.89
C ARG A 36 3.97 -24.88 8.90
N GLY A 37 4.41 -24.40 7.74
CA GLY A 37 4.67 -22.99 7.48
C GLY A 37 3.57 -22.30 6.71
N LEU A 38 3.67 -20.98 6.68
CA LEU A 38 2.77 -20.11 5.93
C LEU A 38 3.54 -19.36 4.85
N ILE A 39 2.96 -19.34 3.66
CA ILE A 39 3.30 -18.38 2.62
C ILE A 39 2.05 -17.55 2.36
N ALA A 40 2.12 -16.27 2.70
CA ALA A 40 1.07 -15.31 2.47
C ALA A 40 1.49 -14.35 1.33
N LEU A 41 0.69 -14.31 0.27
CA LEU A 41 0.93 -13.47 -0.90
C LEU A 41 -0.18 -12.41 -0.95
N GLN A 42 0.17 -11.17 -0.67
CA GLN A 42 -0.73 -10.02 -0.79
C GLN A 42 -0.69 -9.49 -2.22
N ILE A 43 -1.84 -9.26 -2.85
CA ILE A 43 -1.97 -8.45 -4.07
C ILE A 43 -2.52 -7.11 -3.62
N ASP A 44 -1.72 -6.05 -3.76
CA ASP A 44 -2.03 -4.73 -3.17
C ASP A 44 -3.26 -4.10 -3.85
N ALA A 45 -4.16 -3.53 -3.05
CA ALA A 45 -5.37 -2.81 -3.46
C ALA A 45 -6.35 -3.55 -4.40
N LEU A 46 -6.28 -4.88 -4.52
CA LEU A 46 -7.17 -5.65 -5.38
C LEU A 46 -8.50 -5.98 -4.70
N ALA A 47 -9.57 -5.31 -5.13
CA ALA A 47 -10.92 -5.61 -4.65
C ALA A 47 -11.39 -7.01 -5.02
N TYR A 48 -12.28 -7.57 -4.19
CA TYR A 48 -12.92 -8.86 -4.45
C TYR A 48 -13.62 -8.89 -5.82
N ALA A 49 -14.35 -7.83 -6.17
CA ALA A 49 -15.05 -7.73 -7.44
C ALA A 49 -14.08 -7.71 -8.65
N ASP A 50 -12.94 -7.02 -8.54
CA ASP A 50 -11.92 -7.00 -9.60
C ASP A 50 -11.21 -8.34 -9.76
N LEU A 51 -10.97 -9.07 -8.67
CA LEU A 51 -10.49 -10.45 -8.75
C LEU A 51 -11.50 -11.34 -9.50
N GLN A 52 -12.80 -11.24 -9.20
CA GLN A 52 -13.83 -12.00 -9.91
C GLN A 52 -13.84 -11.65 -11.40
N ARG A 53 -13.80 -10.36 -11.76
CA ARG A 53 -13.67 -9.90 -13.15
C ARG A 53 -12.42 -10.48 -13.84
N ALA A 54 -11.29 -10.56 -13.12
CA ALA A 54 -10.06 -11.13 -13.65
C ALA A 54 -10.13 -12.65 -13.86
N LEU A 55 -10.81 -13.38 -12.96
CA LEU A 55 -11.06 -14.82 -13.08
C LEU A 55 -11.95 -15.13 -14.29
N GLU A 56 -13.05 -14.38 -14.46
CA GLU A 56 -13.96 -14.51 -15.60
C GLU A 56 -13.24 -14.27 -16.94
N ARG A 57 -12.29 -13.32 -16.97
CA ARG A 57 -11.46 -13.02 -18.14
C ARG A 57 -10.32 -14.02 -18.38
N GLY A 58 -10.15 -15.02 -17.50
CA GLY A 58 -9.07 -16.00 -17.59
C GLY A 58 -7.68 -15.42 -17.33
N TYR A 59 -7.59 -14.31 -16.58
CA TYR A 59 -6.31 -13.68 -16.24
C TYR A 59 -5.63 -14.34 -15.05
N CYS A 60 -6.37 -15.06 -14.19
CA CYS A 60 -5.80 -15.74 -13.01
C CYS A 60 -5.96 -17.27 -13.07
N PRO A 61 -5.37 -17.98 -14.05
CA PRO A 61 -5.56 -19.42 -14.22
C PRO A 61 -5.07 -20.26 -13.05
N GLN A 62 -3.99 -19.86 -12.36
CA GLN A 62 -3.52 -20.59 -11.18
C GLN A 62 -4.49 -20.44 -10.02
N ILE A 63 -4.96 -19.21 -9.74
CA ILE A 63 -5.95 -18.98 -8.69
C ILE A 63 -7.24 -19.76 -9.00
N ALA A 64 -7.73 -19.71 -10.25
CA ALA A 64 -8.89 -20.48 -10.67
C ALA A 64 -8.69 -21.99 -10.42
N ALA A 65 -7.52 -22.54 -10.78
CA ALA A 65 -7.21 -23.94 -10.55
C ALA A 65 -7.16 -24.30 -9.04
N LEU A 66 -6.65 -23.41 -8.17
CA LEU A 66 -6.66 -23.62 -6.73
C LEU A 66 -8.09 -23.72 -6.19
N LEU A 67 -8.97 -22.80 -6.59
CA LEU A 67 -10.37 -22.78 -6.15
C LEU A 67 -11.15 -24.02 -6.65
N GLN A 68 -10.87 -24.48 -7.87
CA GLN A 68 -11.49 -25.69 -8.43
C GLN A 68 -11.12 -26.99 -7.68
N THR A 69 -10.02 -27.01 -6.92
CA THR A 69 -9.65 -28.21 -6.15
C THR A 69 -10.60 -28.52 -5.00
N GLY A 70 -11.36 -27.53 -4.51
CA GLY A 70 -12.13 -27.64 -3.27
C GLY A 70 -11.25 -27.63 -1.99
N GLU A 71 -9.92 -27.59 -2.10
CA GLU A 71 -9.01 -27.46 -0.95
C GLU A 71 -8.85 -26.00 -0.51
N PHE A 72 -9.22 -25.04 -1.36
CA PHE A 72 -9.14 -23.60 -1.11
C PHE A 72 -10.52 -22.94 -1.21
N GLN A 73 -10.76 -21.97 -0.33
CA GLN A 73 -11.97 -21.13 -0.33
C GLN A 73 -11.60 -19.68 -0.62
N LEU A 74 -12.46 -18.97 -1.36
CA LEU A 74 -12.38 -17.54 -1.62
C LEU A 74 -13.45 -16.84 -0.78
N ARG A 75 -13.05 -15.85 0.03
CA ARG A 75 -13.95 -15.09 0.90
C ARG A 75 -13.72 -13.59 0.75
N LYS A 76 -14.81 -12.84 0.61
CA LYS A 76 -14.83 -11.38 0.73
C LYS A 76 -14.81 -10.96 2.19
N TRP A 77 -14.10 -9.90 2.53
CA TRP A 77 -14.05 -9.37 3.90
C TRP A 77 -13.99 -7.84 3.91
N PHE A 78 -14.13 -7.21 5.09
CA PHE A 78 -14.11 -5.75 5.24
C PHE A 78 -12.82 -5.30 5.93
N CYS A 79 -12.03 -4.43 5.28
CA CYS A 79 -10.67 -4.10 5.75
C CYS A 79 -10.60 -3.12 6.94
N GLY A 80 -11.69 -2.39 7.21
CA GLY A 80 -11.68 -1.27 8.13
C GLY A 80 -11.19 0.03 7.48
N LEU A 81 -10.98 1.06 8.30
CA LEU A 81 -10.51 2.37 7.85
C LEU A 81 -9.28 2.86 8.64
N PRO A 82 -8.30 3.48 7.97
CA PRO A 82 -8.28 3.74 6.52
C PRO A 82 -8.10 2.46 5.70
N SER A 83 -8.69 2.40 4.51
CA SER A 83 -8.47 1.34 3.52
C SER A 83 -7.12 1.54 2.84
N ALA A 84 -6.05 1.36 3.62
CA ALA A 84 -4.68 1.65 3.22
C ALA A 84 -3.70 0.59 3.77
N THR A 85 -2.68 0.27 2.96
CA THR A 85 -1.65 -0.72 3.26
C THR A 85 -1.01 -0.61 4.65
N PRO A 86 -0.55 0.57 5.15
CA PRO A 86 0.10 0.62 6.47
C PRO A 86 -0.84 0.23 7.62
N TYR A 87 -2.10 0.65 7.56
CA TYR A 87 -3.12 0.29 8.54
C TYR A 87 -3.41 -1.22 8.48
N CYS A 88 -3.58 -1.74 7.27
CA CYS A 88 -3.91 -3.15 7.07
C CYS A 88 -2.75 -4.06 7.46
N GLN A 89 -1.51 -3.75 7.05
CA GLN A 89 -0.33 -4.53 7.41
C GLN A 89 -0.04 -4.49 8.90
N ALA A 90 -0.19 -3.35 9.57
CA ALA A 90 -0.08 -3.28 11.03
C ALA A 90 -1.10 -4.23 11.70
N GLY A 91 -2.36 -4.17 11.25
CA GLY A 91 -3.43 -5.05 11.73
C GLY A 91 -3.13 -6.53 11.49
N ILE A 92 -2.74 -6.90 10.27
CA ILE A 92 -2.43 -8.28 9.86
C ILE A 92 -1.21 -8.81 10.62
N PHE A 93 -0.14 -8.03 10.75
CA PHE A 93 1.13 -8.52 11.33
C PHE A 93 1.15 -8.47 12.84
N HIS A 94 0.54 -7.46 13.46
CA HIS A 94 0.69 -7.22 14.90
C HIS A 94 -0.62 -7.39 15.67
N GLY A 95 -1.77 -7.49 14.99
CA GLY A 95 -3.08 -7.43 15.66
C GLY A 95 -3.40 -6.05 16.22
N GLU A 96 -2.62 -5.03 15.82
CA GLU A 96 -2.67 -3.66 16.32
C GLU A 96 -2.46 -2.71 15.13
N ASN A 97 -3.39 -1.78 14.93
CA ASN A 97 -3.37 -0.81 13.82
C ASN A 97 -3.80 0.60 14.26
N GLY A 98 -3.79 0.88 15.57
CA GLY A 98 -4.05 2.21 16.10
C GLY A 98 -2.90 3.19 15.84
N GLY A 99 -3.22 4.48 15.72
CA GLY A 99 -2.23 5.53 15.47
C GLY A 99 -1.84 5.70 14.00
N ILE A 100 -2.57 5.07 13.08
CA ILE A 100 -2.38 5.12 11.63
C ILE A 100 -3.72 5.54 10.99
N PRO A 101 -4.09 6.83 11.05
CA PRO A 101 -5.39 7.30 10.55
C PRO A 101 -5.41 7.43 9.02
N ALA A 102 -4.26 7.56 8.37
CA ALA A 102 -4.17 7.65 6.91
C ALA A 102 -2.79 7.22 6.41
N PHE A 103 -2.63 7.13 5.08
CA PHE A 103 -1.32 6.95 4.45
C PHE A 103 -0.39 8.17 4.66
N ARG A 104 -0.98 9.36 4.80
CA ARG A 104 -0.31 10.61 5.18
C ARG A 104 -1.10 11.31 6.27
N PHE A 105 -0.46 11.61 7.39
CA PHE A 105 -1.11 12.28 8.52
C PHE A 105 -0.14 13.21 9.24
N TYR A 106 -0.66 14.24 9.88
CA TYR A 106 0.12 15.13 10.74
C TYR A 106 -0.01 14.67 12.19
N ASP A 107 1.12 14.43 12.85
CA ASP A 107 1.12 14.19 14.29
C ASP A 107 1.30 15.51 15.02
N LYS A 108 0.26 15.94 15.75
CA LYS A 108 0.24 17.23 16.46
C LYS A 108 1.25 17.31 17.60
N GLN A 109 1.50 16.20 18.30
CA GLN A 109 2.46 16.16 19.40
C GLN A 109 3.89 16.22 18.87
N ALA A 110 4.18 15.45 17.82
CA ALA A 110 5.49 15.45 17.17
C ALA A 110 5.68 16.62 16.19
N ARG A 111 4.63 17.42 15.96
CA ARG A 111 4.56 18.56 15.03
C ARG A 111 5.15 18.27 13.66
N ARG A 112 4.82 17.12 13.07
CA ARG A 112 5.39 16.68 11.79
C ARG A 112 4.43 15.85 10.97
N VAL A 113 4.56 15.97 9.65
CA VAL A 113 3.87 15.11 8.69
C VAL A 113 4.58 13.76 8.64
N ILE A 114 3.79 12.69 8.79
CA ILE A 114 4.21 11.30 8.67
C ILE A 114 3.70 10.78 7.34
N THR A 115 4.61 10.19 6.56
CA THR A 115 4.25 9.50 5.32
C THR A 115 4.70 8.05 5.38
N CYS A 116 3.74 7.14 5.18
CA CYS A 116 3.87 5.72 5.50
C CYS A 116 4.75 4.89 4.57
N ASN A 117 5.26 5.44 3.47
CA ASN A 117 6.24 4.82 2.57
C ASN A 117 7.63 5.47 2.66
N SER A 118 7.83 6.45 3.54
CA SER A 118 9.17 6.97 3.85
C SER A 118 9.86 6.10 4.92
N PRO A 119 11.19 5.86 4.85
CA PRO A 119 11.90 5.11 5.88
C PRO A 119 11.67 5.62 7.31
N HIS A 120 11.63 6.95 7.46
CA HIS A 120 11.39 7.58 8.75
C HIS A 120 9.92 7.44 9.21
N GLY A 121 8.94 7.56 8.31
CA GLY A 121 7.54 7.37 8.65
C GLY A 121 7.19 5.92 9.00
N VAL A 122 7.77 4.95 8.27
CA VAL A 122 7.63 3.53 8.63
C VAL A 122 8.22 3.26 10.01
N GLN A 123 9.43 3.77 10.31
CA GLN A 123 10.03 3.61 11.63
C GLN A 123 9.17 4.26 12.73
N TYR A 124 8.59 5.43 12.44
CA TYR A 124 7.71 6.14 13.38
C TYR A 124 6.49 5.32 13.81
N ILE A 125 5.86 4.65 12.84
CA ILE A 125 4.73 3.76 13.07
C ILE A 125 5.20 2.53 13.84
N ARG A 126 6.32 1.93 13.40
CA ARG A 126 6.90 0.73 14.02
C ARG A 126 7.23 0.92 15.50
N ASP A 127 7.79 2.07 15.87
CA ASP A 127 8.12 2.41 17.26
C ASP A 127 6.88 2.53 18.18
N ARG A 128 5.68 2.70 17.60
CA ARG A 128 4.41 2.84 18.33
C ARG A 128 3.64 1.53 18.46
N ILE A 129 3.93 0.55 17.61
CA ILE A 129 3.34 -0.78 17.70
C ILE A 129 3.99 -1.51 18.88
N LYS A 130 3.18 -1.97 19.83
CA LYS A 130 3.65 -2.66 21.04
C LYS A 130 3.56 -4.17 20.91
N SER A 131 2.65 -4.64 20.06
CA SER A 131 2.37 -6.06 19.89
C SER A 131 3.44 -6.77 19.05
N PRO A 132 3.85 -8.00 19.41
CA PRO A 132 4.88 -8.74 18.67
C PRO A 132 4.40 -9.13 17.27
N GLY A 133 5.28 -8.96 16.28
CA GLY A 133 5.00 -9.26 14.89
C GLY A 133 4.83 -10.75 14.60
N ALA A 134 3.90 -11.06 13.70
CA ALA A 134 3.61 -12.42 13.27
C ALA A 134 4.71 -13.02 12.38
N LEU A 135 5.56 -12.19 11.78
CA LEU A 135 6.63 -12.64 10.89
C LEU A 135 7.94 -12.94 11.64
N ALA A 136 7.94 -12.94 12.98
CA ALA A 136 9.10 -13.27 13.79
C ALA A 136 9.76 -14.60 13.38
N GLY A 137 11.06 -14.51 13.04
CA GLY A 137 11.85 -15.64 12.51
C GLY A 137 11.53 -15.98 11.05
N GLY A 138 10.66 -15.23 10.38
CA GLY A 138 10.29 -15.41 8.98
C GLY A 138 10.95 -14.42 8.03
N SER A 139 10.28 -14.21 6.90
CA SER A 139 10.71 -13.30 5.84
C SER A 139 9.59 -12.36 5.41
N SER A 140 9.98 -11.09 5.21
CA SER A 140 9.12 -10.02 4.73
C SER A 140 9.71 -9.43 3.44
N TYR A 141 8.90 -9.37 2.38
CA TYR A 141 9.31 -8.86 1.07
C TYR A 141 8.34 -7.80 0.55
N VAL A 142 8.87 -6.62 0.22
CA VAL A 142 8.12 -5.52 -0.42
C VAL A 142 6.93 -5.02 0.40
N ASN A 143 6.89 -5.36 1.69
CA ASN A 143 5.93 -4.81 2.63
C ASN A 143 6.38 -3.41 3.11
N LEU A 144 5.44 -2.60 3.58
CA LEU A 144 5.77 -1.34 4.25
C LEU A 144 6.33 -1.63 5.63
N ILE A 145 5.69 -2.54 6.37
CA ILE A 145 6.09 -2.96 7.72
C ILE A 145 6.72 -4.36 7.66
N ASP A 146 7.76 -4.60 8.45
CA ASP A 146 8.53 -5.85 8.41
C ASP A 146 7.89 -7.01 9.21
N GLY A 147 6.93 -6.73 10.09
CA GLY A 147 6.25 -7.73 10.93
C GLY A 147 7.19 -8.50 11.87
N ASP A 148 8.33 -7.92 12.24
CA ASP A 148 9.43 -8.55 12.99
C ASP A 148 10.17 -9.70 12.24
N ALA A 149 10.14 -9.71 10.91
CA ALA A 149 10.87 -10.68 10.11
C ALA A 149 12.40 -10.65 10.33
N GLU A 150 13.03 -11.83 10.31
CA GLU A 150 14.48 -11.99 10.44
C GLU A 150 15.19 -11.66 9.12
N THR A 151 14.57 -12.05 8.00
CA THR A 151 15.02 -11.64 6.66
C THR A 151 14.11 -10.56 6.13
N VAL A 152 14.70 -9.42 5.85
CA VAL A 152 14.01 -8.27 5.27
C VAL A 152 14.75 -7.91 3.99
N ALA A 153 14.10 -8.11 2.85
CA ALA A 153 14.64 -7.68 1.56
C ALA A 153 13.59 -6.84 0.84
N PHE A 154 13.99 -5.68 0.34
CA PHE A 154 13.11 -4.72 -0.33
C PHE A 154 11.97 -4.13 0.53
N THR A 155 12.00 -4.32 1.85
CA THR A 155 11.08 -3.65 2.79
C THR A 155 11.72 -2.33 3.25
N ILE A 156 10.89 -1.31 3.47
CA ILE A 156 11.31 0.08 3.62
C ILE A 156 12.03 0.35 4.97
N ALA A 157 11.71 -0.40 6.03
CA ALA A 157 12.36 -0.26 7.34
C ALA A 157 12.92 -1.59 7.89
N THR A 158 14.07 -1.48 8.56
CA THR A 158 14.72 -2.55 9.33
C THR A 158 15.29 -1.97 10.62
N ARG A 159 15.28 -2.74 11.72
CA ARG A 159 15.79 -2.36 13.06
C ARG A 159 17.26 -1.89 13.08
N GLN A 160 18.05 -2.22 12.07
CA GLN A 160 19.44 -1.77 11.91
C GLN A 160 19.59 -0.90 10.66
N LYS A 161 20.38 0.19 10.76
CA LYS A 161 20.81 0.97 9.59
C LYS A 161 21.69 0.07 8.70
N MET A 162 21.11 -0.53 7.66
CA MET A 162 21.85 -1.31 6.67
C MET A 162 22.10 -0.52 5.39
N SER A 163 23.29 -0.70 4.79
CA SER A 163 23.60 -0.23 3.42
C SER A 163 22.62 -0.83 2.40
N VAL A 164 22.29 -0.10 1.32
CA VAL A 164 21.39 -0.57 0.25
C VAL A 164 21.79 -1.93 -0.31
N TYR A 165 23.08 -2.18 -0.55
CA TYR A 165 23.58 -3.50 -0.97
C TYR A 165 23.15 -4.63 -0.02
N ARG A 166 23.25 -4.41 1.28
CA ARG A 166 22.86 -5.38 2.31
C ARG A 166 21.33 -5.50 2.43
N ARG A 167 20.56 -4.41 2.20
CA ARG A 167 19.09 -4.43 2.11
C ARG A 167 18.57 -5.20 0.89
N LEU A 168 19.32 -5.19 -0.20
CA LEU A 168 19.04 -5.95 -1.42
C LEU A 168 19.49 -7.41 -1.31
N GLY A 169 20.01 -7.85 -0.14
CA GLY A 169 20.46 -9.23 0.10
C GLY A 169 21.94 -9.50 -0.21
N GLY A 170 22.72 -8.48 -0.56
CA GLY A 170 24.18 -8.56 -0.71
C GLY A 170 24.68 -9.67 -1.65
N ASN A 171 25.77 -10.35 -1.26
CA ASN A 171 26.36 -11.45 -2.03
C ASN A 171 25.36 -12.60 -2.26
N ARG A 172 24.41 -12.81 -1.33
CA ARG A 172 23.35 -13.81 -1.45
C ARG A 172 22.43 -13.50 -2.63
N MET A 173 22.06 -12.23 -2.81
CA MET A 173 21.28 -11.81 -3.97
C MET A 173 22.08 -11.91 -5.26
N ALA A 174 23.33 -11.45 -5.30
CA ALA A 174 24.17 -11.57 -6.49
C ALA A 174 24.30 -13.04 -6.97
N LEU A 175 24.51 -13.97 -6.03
CA LEU A 175 24.52 -15.40 -6.32
C LEU A 175 23.15 -15.92 -6.80
N LEU A 176 22.05 -15.44 -6.20
CA LEU A 176 20.70 -15.78 -6.67
C LEU A 176 20.45 -15.31 -8.11
N LEU A 177 20.88 -14.10 -8.48
CA LEU A 177 20.77 -13.60 -9.85
C LEU A 177 21.55 -14.48 -10.82
N PHE A 178 22.77 -14.86 -10.45
CA PHE A 178 23.62 -15.76 -11.24
C PHE A 178 22.96 -17.14 -11.45
N LEU A 179 22.25 -17.66 -10.45
CA LEU A 179 21.52 -18.93 -10.55
C LEU A 179 20.23 -18.85 -11.37
N HIS A 180 19.83 -17.65 -11.83
CA HIS A 180 18.60 -17.41 -12.58
C HIS A 180 18.85 -16.67 -13.92
N PRO A 181 19.78 -17.11 -14.77
CA PRO A 181 20.21 -16.34 -15.95
C PRO A 181 19.07 -16.06 -16.93
N ILE A 182 18.15 -17.02 -17.12
CA ILE A 182 16.97 -16.85 -17.98
C ILE A 182 16.04 -15.75 -17.45
N ARG A 183 15.91 -15.60 -16.12
CA ARG A 183 15.11 -14.51 -15.53
C ARG A 183 15.78 -13.17 -15.76
N ILE A 184 17.10 -13.10 -15.57
CA ILE A 184 17.85 -11.86 -15.79
C ILE A 184 17.72 -11.40 -17.24
N VAL A 185 17.90 -12.32 -18.19
CA VAL A 185 17.68 -12.01 -19.62
C VAL A 185 16.25 -11.56 -19.87
N ARG A 186 15.25 -12.23 -19.29
CA ARG A 186 13.84 -11.85 -19.43
C ARG A 186 13.55 -10.47 -18.84
N ILE A 187 14.10 -10.15 -17.68
CA ILE A 187 14.00 -8.82 -17.05
C ILE A 187 14.59 -7.80 -18.01
N ALA A 188 15.82 -8.00 -18.49
CA ALA A 188 16.49 -7.08 -19.40
C ALA A 188 15.69 -6.86 -20.69
N VAL A 189 15.20 -7.93 -21.32
CA VAL A 189 14.40 -7.83 -22.54
C VAL A 189 13.07 -7.12 -22.29
N HIS A 190 12.34 -7.46 -21.21
CA HIS A 190 11.08 -6.78 -20.91
C HIS A 190 11.28 -5.31 -20.56
N SER A 191 12.32 -4.97 -19.77
CA SER A 191 12.65 -3.57 -19.47
C SER A 191 12.97 -2.77 -20.74
N VAL A 192 13.72 -3.35 -21.69
CA VAL A 192 14.00 -2.70 -22.97
C VAL A 192 12.74 -2.56 -23.82
N LEU A 193 11.91 -3.61 -23.93
CA LEU A 193 10.68 -3.56 -24.72
C LEU A 193 9.67 -2.55 -24.16
N GLU A 194 9.52 -2.48 -22.85
CA GLU A 194 8.61 -1.54 -22.19
C GLU A 194 9.09 -0.09 -22.38
N PHE A 195 10.40 0.16 -22.25
CA PHE A 195 11.02 1.45 -22.58
C PHE A 195 10.82 1.84 -24.05
N LEU A 196 11.02 0.91 -24.99
CA LEU A 196 10.85 1.18 -26.42
C LEU A 196 9.38 1.46 -26.80
N LEU A 197 8.43 0.76 -26.19
CA LEU A 197 7.00 0.97 -26.42
C LEU A 197 6.57 2.36 -25.97
N GLU A 198 7.03 2.77 -24.80
CA GLU A 198 6.74 4.09 -24.24
C GLU A 198 7.40 5.21 -25.06
N GLU A 199 8.67 5.05 -25.45
CA GLU A 199 9.38 6.00 -26.32
C GLU A 199 8.66 6.15 -27.67
N TRP A 200 8.14 5.04 -28.22
CA TRP A 200 7.33 5.05 -29.43
C TRP A 200 6.00 5.78 -29.25
N GLU A 201 5.27 5.53 -28.16
CA GLU A 201 4.02 6.22 -27.83
C GLU A 201 4.25 7.73 -27.65
N ARG A 202 5.34 8.12 -26.97
CA ARG A 202 5.73 9.52 -26.81
C ARG A 202 6.04 10.18 -28.14
N LEU A 203 6.89 9.57 -28.96
CA LEU A 203 7.25 10.07 -30.30
C LEU A 203 6.00 10.26 -31.17
N ARG A 204 5.08 9.29 -31.14
CA ARG A 204 3.82 9.35 -31.88
C ARG A 204 2.90 10.46 -31.37
N GLY A 205 2.88 10.70 -30.06
CA GLY A 205 2.15 11.80 -29.43
C GLY A 205 2.70 13.18 -29.83
N GLU A 206 4.03 13.34 -29.78
CA GLU A 206 4.75 14.56 -30.22
C GLU A 206 4.50 14.84 -31.71
N LEU A 207 4.64 13.83 -32.57
CA LEU A 207 4.35 13.92 -34.01
C LEU A 207 2.89 14.30 -34.29
N ALA A 208 1.95 13.86 -33.45
CA ALA A 208 0.53 14.17 -33.58
C ALA A 208 0.14 15.54 -32.98
N ARG A 209 1.10 16.34 -32.47
CA ARG A 209 0.88 17.60 -31.73
C ARG A 209 -0.14 17.46 -30.58
N ARG A 210 -0.29 16.26 -30.03
CA ARG A 210 -1.11 16.05 -28.83
C ARG A 210 -0.23 16.40 -27.64
N VAL A 211 -0.79 17.14 -26.69
CA VAL A 211 -0.15 17.30 -25.38
C VAL A 211 -0.18 15.93 -24.72
N THR A 212 0.87 15.15 -24.91
CA THR A 212 1.09 13.96 -24.10
C THR A 212 1.30 14.45 -22.68
N HIS A 213 0.42 14.02 -21.77
CA HIS A 213 0.68 14.19 -20.35
C HIS A 213 2.09 13.68 -20.10
N SER A 214 2.98 14.57 -19.67
CA SER A 214 4.33 14.19 -19.30
C SER A 214 4.22 13.29 -18.08
N GLU A 215 4.22 11.97 -18.30
CA GLU A 215 4.33 10.98 -17.22
C GLU A 215 5.70 11.07 -16.52
N GLY A 216 6.63 11.89 -17.04
CA GLY A 216 7.90 12.17 -16.37
C GLY A 216 8.75 10.91 -16.18
N ILE A 217 9.12 10.62 -14.93
CA ILE A 217 9.92 9.44 -14.56
C ILE A 217 9.02 8.21 -14.31
N PHE A 218 7.70 8.39 -14.28
CA PHE A 218 6.73 7.34 -13.94
C PHE A 218 6.95 6.04 -14.71
N PRO A 219 7.28 6.06 -16.01
CA PRO A 219 7.47 4.81 -16.74
C PRO A 219 8.77 4.06 -16.40
N PHE A 220 9.83 4.77 -15.99
CA PHE A 220 11.03 4.12 -15.45
C PHE A 220 10.77 3.48 -14.08
N ILE A 221 10.02 4.16 -13.22
CA ILE A 221 9.56 3.60 -11.92
C ILE A 221 8.70 2.38 -12.18
N ARG A 222 7.79 2.46 -13.15
CA ARG A 222 6.93 1.36 -13.60
C ARG A 222 7.76 0.15 -14.05
N ILE A 223 8.79 0.32 -14.87
CA ILE A 223 9.66 -0.78 -15.31
C ILE A 223 10.41 -1.40 -14.13
N LEU A 224 10.95 -0.57 -13.24
CA LEU A 224 11.70 -1.02 -12.07
C LEU A 224 10.79 -1.80 -11.08
N SER A 225 9.65 -1.21 -10.68
CA SER A 225 8.69 -1.81 -9.76
C SER A 225 7.98 -3.03 -10.37
N ASN A 226 7.54 -2.96 -11.65
CA ASN A 226 6.71 -4.01 -12.24
C ASN A 226 7.49 -5.22 -12.74
N VAL A 227 8.73 -5.03 -13.20
CA VAL A 227 9.52 -6.12 -13.79
C VAL A 227 10.59 -6.57 -12.84
N VAL A 228 11.42 -5.65 -12.35
CA VAL A 228 12.60 -6.02 -11.56
C VAL A 228 12.20 -6.51 -10.17
N VAL A 229 11.50 -5.67 -9.39
CA VAL A 229 11.14 -6.00 -8.00
C VAL A 229 10.32 -7.30 -7.92
N ARG A 230 9.32 -7.47 -8.79
CA ARG A 230 8.50 -8.70 -8.86
C ARG A 230 9.31 -9.97 -9.10
N GLU A 231 10.32 -9.93 -9.96
CA GLU A 231 11.17 -11.11 -10.20
C GLU A 231 12.15 -11.35 -9.05
N LEU A 232 12.74 -10.29 -8.50
CA LEU A 232 13.66 -10.38 -7.36
C LEU A 232 12.97 -10.95 -6.12
N GLN A 233 11.78 -10.44 -5.77
CA GLN A 233 11.00 -10.97 -4.65
C GLN A 233 10.60 -12.43 -4.88
N THR A 234 10.22 -12.80 -6.12
CA THR A 234 9.88 -14.20 -6.43
C THR A 234 11.10 -15.10 -6.24
N MET A 235 12.29 -14.69 -6.71
CA MET A 235 13.51 -15.49 -6.51
C MET A 235 13.83 -15.67 -5.02
N ALA A 236 13.68 -14.62 -4.22
CA ALA A 236 13.90 -14.66 -2.77
C ALA A 236 12.91 -15.62 -2.08
N ILE A 237 11.61 -15.51 -2.39
CA ILE A 237 10.56 -16.42 -1.89
C ILE A 237 10.89 -17.88 -2.24
N LEU A 238 11.29 -18.17 -3.49
CA LEU A 238 11.62 -19.53 -3.91
C LEU A 238 12.81 -20.11 -3.12
N LEU A 239 13.82 -19.29 -2.83
CA LEU A 239 14.93 -19.71 -1.98
C LEU A 239 14.44 -19.98 -0.55
N ASP A 240 13.65 -19.10 0.04
CA ASP A 240 13.20 -19.26 1.42
C ASP A 240 12.27 -20.47 1.60
N ILE A 241 11.46 -20.78 0.58
CA ILE A 241 10.70 -22.03 0.50
C ILE A 241 11.66 -23.23 0.54
N TYR A 242 12.74 -23.20 -0.24
CA TYR A 242 13.76 -24.25 -0.27
C TYR A 242 14.49 -24.40 1.07
N LEU A 243 14.78 -23.28 1.73
CA LEU A 243 15.46 -23.23 3.03
C LEU A 243 14.58 -23.67 4.20
N GLY A 244 13.25 -23.63 4.03
CA GLY A 244 12.31 -24.01 5.09
C GLY A 244 12.04 -22.88 6.08
N VAL A 245 12.05 -21.62 5.63
CA VAL A 245 11.68 -20.46 6.45
C VAL A 245 10.25 -20.61 6.97
N PRO A 246 9.96 -20.36 8.25
CA PRO A 246 8.69 -20.79 8.82
C PRO A 246 7.48 -20.02 8.31
N ILE A 247 7.63 -18.71 8.11
CA ILE A 247 6.59 -17.81 7.63
C ILE A 247 7.19 -16.84 6.61
N ILE A 248 6.53 -16.70 5.46
CA ILE A 248 6.96 -15.83 4.36
C ILE A 248 5.77 -14.97 3.97
N TYR A 249 5.93 -13.65 4.00
CA TYR A 249 4.91 -12.70 3.57
C TYR A 249 5.46 -11.78 2.48
N SER A 250 4.74 -11.62 1.38
CA SER A 250 5.14 -10.73 0.28
C SER A 250 3.97 -9.99 -0.32
N THR A 251 4.15 -8.69 -0.58
CA THR A 251 3.20 -7.87 -1.34
C THR A 251 3.58 -7.73 -2.81
N PHE A 252 2.59 -7.88 -3.70
CA PHE A 252 2.67 -7.57 -5.12
C PHE A 252 1.94 -6.24 -5.37
N MET A 253 2.68 -5.13 -5.40
CA MET A 253 2.18 -3.76 -5.53
C MET A 253 1.80 -3.32 -6.96
N GLN A 254 2.04 -4.17 -7.95
CA GLN A 254 1.94 -3.78 -9.37
C GLN A 254 0.51 -3.45 -9.82
N TYR A 255 -0.49 -4.14 -9.27
CA TYR A 255 -1.89 -3.88 -9.58
C TYR A 255 -2.31 -2.48 -9.09
N ASP A 256 -1.97 -2.15 -7.84
CA ASP A 256 -2.28 -0.86 -7.22
C ASP A 256 -1.77 0.33 -8.04
N GLU A 257 -0.49 0.30 -8.42
CA GLU A 257 0.11 1.32 -9.29
C GLU A 257 -0.71 1.47 -10.59
N LEU A 258 -1.03 0.38 -11.29
CA LEU A 258 -1.79 0.46 -12.53
C LEU A 258 -3.25 0.89 -12.32
N ALA A 259 -3.86 0.49 -11.21
CA ALA A 259 -5.24 0.80 -10.87
C ALA A 259 -5.41 2.29 -10.55
N HIS A 260 -4.45 2.92 -9.86
CA HIS A 260 -4.44 4.36 -9.64
C HIS A 260 -4.38 5.17 -10.94
N HIS A 261 -3.61 4.70 -11.92
CA HIS A 261 -3.37 5.43 -13.17
C HIS A 261 -4.42 5.17 -14.26
N PHE A 262 -4.87 3.92 -14.43
CA PHE A 262 -5.79 3.54 -15.50
C PHE A 262 -7.21 3.25 -15.00
N GLY A 263 -7.42 3.21 -13.69
CA GLY A 263 -8.66 2.75 -13.05
C GLY A 263 -8.63 1.24 -12.72
N PRO A 264 -9.32 0.82 -11.64
CA PRO A 264 -9.21 -0.53 -11.08
C PRO A 264 -9.64 -1.66 -12.01
N SER A 265 -10.73 -1.47 -12.76
CA SER A 265 -11.26 -2.47 -13.68
C SER A 265 -10.75 -2.33 -15.12
N SER A 266 -9.74 -1.49 -15.34
CA SER A 266 -9.14 -1.29 -16.66
C SER A 266 -8.49 -2.58 -17.18
N LYS A 267 -8.40 -2.70 -18.52
CA LYS A 267 -7.72 -3.84 -19.14
C LYS A 267 -6.25 -3.91 -18.70
N GLN A 268 -5.61 -2.76 -18.56
CA GLN A 268 -4.21 -2.61 -18.17
C GLN A 268 -3.97 -3.15 -16.75
N ALA A 269 -4.78 -2.70 -15.78
CA ALA A 269 -4.67 -3.15 -14.39
C ALA A 269 -4.98 -4.65 -14.26
N LEU A 270 -6.12 -5.11 -14.80
CA LEU A 270 -6.52 -6.51 -14.70
C LEU A 270 -5.58 -7.46 -15.45
N PHE A 271 -5.00 -7.05 -16.58
CA PHE A 271 -4.07 -7.89 -17.32
C PHE A 271 -2.76 -8.14 -16.58
N ASP A 272 -2.27 -7.20 -15.74
CA ASP A 272 -1.06 -7.44 -14.94
C ASP A 272 -1.25 -8.59 -13.93
N LEU A 273 -2.49 -8.84 -13.48
CA LEU A 273 -2.79 -10.01 -12.64
C LEU A 273 -2.38 -11.33 -13.28
N LYS A 274 -2.36 -11.43 -14.62
CA LYS A 274 -1.83 -12.61 -15.32
C LYS A 274 -0.34 -12.84 -15.11
N ARG A 275 0.43 -11.77 -14.94
CA ARG A 275 1.86 -11.83 -14.64
C ARG A 275 2.06 -12.21 -13.16
N THR A 276 1.26 -11.64 -12.26
CA THR A 276 1.27 -11.97 -10.83
C THR A 276 0.85 -13.42 -10.56
N ASP A 277 -0.24 -13.89 -11.18
CA ASP A 277 -0.74 -15.27 -11.12
C ASP A 277 0.31 -16.28 -11.59
N ARG A 278 1.12 -15.93 -12.61
CA ARG A 278 2.25 -16.76 -13.04
C ARG A 278 3.35 -16.88 -11.98
N ARG A 279 3.59 -15.85 -11.16
CA ARG A 279 4.53 -15.95 -10.02
C ARG A 279 3.92 -16.78 -8.89
N ILE A 280 2.62 -16.61 -8.61
CA ILE A 280 1.88 -17.46 -7.65
C ILE A 280 1.96 -18.94 -8.07
N SER A 281 1.78 -19.25 -9.35
CA SER A 281 1.89 -20.62 -9.89
C SER A 281 3.28 -21.21 -9.63
N GLU A 282 4.32 -20.43 -9.84
CA GLU A 282 5.67 -20.88 -9.61
C GLU A 282 5.97 -21.12 -8.12
N ILE A 283 5.53 -20.20 -7.26
CA ILE A 283 5.64 -20.32 -5.81
C ILE A 283 4.90 -21.57 -5.33
N TYR A 284 3.65 -21.76 -5.76
CA TYR A 284 2.85 -22.93 -5.41
C TYR A 284 3.50 -24.23 -5.89
N ARG A 285 4.06 -24.23 -7.10
CA ARG A 285 4.83 -25.35 -7.62
C ARG A 285 6.03 -25.66 -6.73
N MET A 286 6.77 -24.65 -6.27
CA MET A 286 7.91 -24.81 -5.37
C MET A 286 7.51 -25.40 -4.02
N ILE A 287 6.40 -24.93 -3.44
CA ILE A 287 5.81 -25.47 -2.20
C ILE A 287 5.59 -26.98 -2.34
N ARG A 288 4.95 -27.42 -3.43
CA ARG A 288 4.57 -28.83 -3.64
C ARG A 288 5.76 -29.74 -3.97
N MET A 289 6.85 -29.19 -4.50
CA MET A 289 7.91 -30.00 -5.12
C MET A 289 9.20 -30.07 -4.31
N ALA A 290 9.65 -28.94 -3.75
CA ALA A 290 10.99 -28.80 -3.17
C ALA A 290 11.02 -27.92 -1.90
N GLY A 291 9.88 -27.76 -1.22
CA GLY A 291 9.82 -27.08 0.06
C GLY A 291 10.70 -27.74 1.12
N GLY A 292 11.48 -26.93 1.85
CA GLY A 292 12.24 -27.37 3.03
C GLY A 292 11.34 -27.80 4.19
N ARG A 293 10.09 -27.31 4.21
CA ARG A 293 9.00 -27.68 5.12
C ARG A 293 7.68 -27.78 4.36
N GLY A 294 6.64 -28.33 4.99
CA GLY A 294 5.28 -28.28 4.45
C GLY A 294 4.66 -26.90 4.65
N TYR A 295 4.18 -26.26 3.59
CA TYR A 295 3.55 -24.94 3.68
C TYR A 295 2.05 -25.00 3.37
N ASP A 296 1.31 -24.05 3.95
CA ASP A 296 0.04 -23.56 3.45
C ASP A 296 0.25 -22.27 2.67
N LEU A 297 -0.60 -22.07 1.66
CA LEU A 297 -0.63 -20.86 0.85
C LEU A 297 -1.88 -20.06 1.22
N VAL A 298 -1.69 -18.77 1.50
CA VAL A 298 -2.79 -17.80 1.60
C VAL A 298 -2.52 -16.71 0.57
N ILE A 299 -3.53 -16.34 -0.21
CA ILE A 299 -3.47 -15.23 -1.15
C ILE A 299 -4.54 -14.25 -0.69
N LEU A 300 -4.19 -12.99 -0.44
CA LEU A 300 -5.17 -11.99 0.00
C LEU A 300 -4.95 -10.66 -0.70
N SER A 301 -5.94 -9.79 -0.61
CA SER A 301 -5.73 -8.36 -0.72
C SER A 301 -5.93 -7.73 0.66
N ASP A 302 -5.19 -6.68 0.96
CA ASP A 302 -5.29 -5.93 2.21
C ASP A 302 -6.45 -4.94 2.20
N HIS A 303 -6.66 -4.26 1.07
CA HIS A 303 -7.84 -3.45 0.76
C HIS A 303 -8.20 -3.56 -0.72
N GLY A 304 -9.27 -2.87 -1.15
CA GLY A 304 -9.63 -2.76 -2.55
C GLY A 304 -9.27 -1.40 -3.14
N MET A 305 -9.88 -1.10 -4.29
CA MET A 305 -9.81 0.17 -4.98
C MET A 305 -11.19 0.50 -5.59
N THR A 306 -11.59 1.76 -5.57
CA THR A 306 -12.81 2.26 -6.22
C THR A 306 -12.44 3.15 -7.40
N ALA A 307 -13.27 3.19 -8.45
CA ALA A 307 -13.08 4.15 -9.54
C ALA A 307 -13.17 5.59 -9.02
N ALA A 308 -12.38 6.49 -9.58
CA ALA A 308 -12.23 7.83 -9.05
C ALA A 308 -12.09 8.91 -10.14
N GLN A 309 -12.36 10.14 -9.72
CA GLN A 309 -12.15 11.35 -10.53
C GLN A 309 -11.22 12.29 -9.76
N SER A 310 -10.25 12.89 -10.45
CA SER A 310 -9.32 13.84 -9.81
C SER A 310 -10.05 15.12 -9.41
N TYR A 311 -9.92 15.51 -8.14
CA TYR A 311 -10.39 16.78 -7.61
C TYR A 311 -9.80 17.95 -8.40
N ARG A 312 -8.50 17.94 -8.66
CA ARG A 312 -7.83 19.03 -9.39
C ARG A 312 -8.31 19.16 -10.81
N VAL A 313 -8.59 18.04 -11.49
CA VAL A 313 -9.14 18.07 -12.85
C VAL A 313 -10.57 18.60 -12.84
N ASN A 314 -11.39 18.17 -11.87
CA ASN A 314 -12.80 18.56 -11.81
C ASN A 314 -13.01 20.01 -11.34
N PHE A 315 -12.18 20.51 -10.42
CA PHE A 315 -12.37 21.82 -9.77
C PHE A 315 -11.30 22.86 -10.12
N GLY A 316 -10.28 22.48 -10.91
CA GLY A 316 -9.23 23.40 -11.39
C GLY A 316 -8.18 23.80 -10.35
N GLU A 317 -8.31 23.37 -9.09
CA GLU A 317 -7.37 23.64 -8.00
C GLU A 317 -7.16 22.40 -7.11
N THR A 318 -6.08 22.36 -6.32
CA THR A 318 -5.87 21.28 -5.33
C THR A 318 -6.77 21.49 -4.11
N LEU A 319 -7.07 20.42 -3.37
CA LEU A 319 -7.79 20.56 -2.08
C LEU A 319 -7.04 21.51 -1.13
N GLY A 320 -5.70 21.45 -1.12
CA GLY A 320 -4.86 22.38 -0.35
C GLY A 320 -5.13 23.84 -0.69
N SER A 321 -5.23 24.15 -1.99
CA SER A 321 -5.54 25.50 -2.49
C SER A 321 -6.97 25.93 -2.11
N THR A 322 -7.95 25.03 -2.22
CA THR A 322 -9.33 25.32 -1.78
C THR A 322 -9.39 25.68 -0.30
N VAL A 323 -8.74 24.91 0.57
CA VAL A 323 -8.74 25.18 2.02
C VAL A 323 -8.05 26.51 2.32
N GLU A 324 -6.90 26.81 1.72
CA GLU A 324 -6.22 28.09 1.92
C GLU A 324 -7.11 29.27 1.48
N ARG A 325 -7.79 29.12 0.33
CA ARG A 325 -8.71 30.14 -0.17
C ARG A 325 -9.88 30.36 0.80
N LEU A 326 -10.54 29.28 1.24
CA LEU A 326 -11.63 29.36 2.22
C LEU A 326 -11.19 29.98 3.55
N LEU A 327 -9.98 29.67 4.02
CA LEU A 327 -9.41 30.29 5.21
C LEU A 327 -9.18 31.80 5.02
N ARG A 328 -8.65 32.24 3.87
CA ARG A 328 -8.48 33.66 3.55
C ARG A 328 -9.81 34.41 3.50
N GLU A 329 -10.83 33.81 2.89
CA GLU A 329 -12.19 34.37 2.81
C GLU A 329 -12.83 34.51 4.21
N SER A 330 -12.55 33.56 5.10
CA SER A 330 -13.09 33.53 6.47
C SER A 330 -12.31 34.42 7.45
N ALA A 331 -11.07 34.80 7.14
CA ALA A 331 -10.15 35.49 8.05
C ALA A 331 -10.13 37.03 7.91
N THR A 332 -11.21 37.66 7.44
CA THR A 332 -11.32 39.14 7.36
C THR A 332 -11.23 39.78 8.77
N GLY A 333 -10.01 40.01 9.28
CA GLY A 333 -9.76 40.80 10.48
C GLY A 333 -8.59 40.41 11.41
N ALA A 334 -7.88 39.29 11.22
CA ALA A 334 -6.83 38.85 12.17
C ALA A 334 -5.40 39.01 11.63
N ARG A 335 -4.53 39.66 12.41
CA ARG A 335 -3.12 39.95 12.12
C ARG A 335 -2.26 38.70 12.36
N ALA A 336 -1.30 38.46 11.47
CA ALA A 336 -0.43 37.28 11.46
C ALA A 336 0.52 37.19 12.67
N PRO A 337 0.70 36.01 13.29
CA PRO A 337 1.89 35.69 14.06
C PRO A 337 3.04 35.21 13.16
N GLU A 338 4.27 35.43 13.64
CA GLU A 338 5.52 35.09 12.96
C GLU A 338 5.95 33.62 13.13
N SER A 339 6.38 33.07 12.00
CA SER A 339 7.36 32.00 11.76
C SER A 339 7.33 30.70 12.61
N LEU A 340 7.01 29.61 11.92
CA LEU A 340 7.61 28.29 12.18
C LEU A 340 8.47 27.91 10.97
N ALA A 341 9.78 28.14 11.10
CA ALA A 341 10.79 27.65 10.17
C ALA A 341 11.31 26.29 10.65
N SER A 342 10.82 25.21 10.04
CA SER A 342 11.62 24.07 9.58
C SER A 342 10.68 22.94 9.19
N PHE A 343 10.34 22.83 7.92
CA PHE A 343 9.81 21.58 7.37
C PHE A 343 10.69 21.21 6.19
N SER A 344 11.53 20.20 6.41
CA SER A 344 12.35 19.62 5.35
C SER A 344 11.41 19.04 4.30
N SER A 345 11.34 19.67 3.14
CA SER A 345 10.84 19.08 1.90
C SER A 345 11.84 18.02 1.41
N ALA A 346 12.01 16.95 2.19
CA ALA A 346 12.76 15.79 1.76
C ALA A 346 11.82 14.96 0.88
N SER A 347 12.01 15.09 -0.43
CA SER A 347 11.34 14.29 -1.45
C SER A 347 11.52 12.81 -1.17
N GLU A 348 10.39 12.12 -0.97
CA GLU A 348 10.26 10.75 -0.48
C GLU A 348 10.94 9.65 -1.33
N TYR A 349 11.39 9.99 -2.54
CA TYR A 349 12.05 9.06 -3.46
C TYR A 349 13.35 9.59 -4.09
N ALA A 350 13.78 10.81 -3.75
CA ALA A 350 14.95 11.39 -4.43
C ALA A 350 16.26 10.67 -4.09
N ASP A 351 16.34 10.02 -2.93
CA ASP A 351 17.58 9.39 -2.47
C ASP A 351 17.68 7.91 -2.88
N VAL A 352 16.56 7.21 -3.11
CA VAL A 352 16.57 5.76 -3.39
C VAL A 352 17.07 5.46 -4.81
N GLY A 353 16.67 6.27 -5.80
CA GLY A 353 17.07 6.07 -7.20
C GLY A 353 18.58 6.21 -7.44
N PRO A 354 19.23 7.30 -6.98
CA PRO A 354 20.67 7.48 -7.05
C PRO A 354 21.45 6.38 -6.32
N GLU A 355 21.02 6.01 -5.11
CA GLU A 355 21.74 5.06 -4.25
C GLU A 355 21.66 3.62 -4.78
N VAL A 356 20.51 3.21 -5.36
CA VAL A 356 20.36 1.92 -6.07
C VAL A 356 21.23 1.89 -7.32
N MET A 357 21.27 2.98 -8.10
CA MET A 357 22.08 3.07 -9.31
C MET A 357 23.59 3.03 -8.99
N GLU A 358 24.00 3.70 -7.91
CA GLU A 358 25.38 3.67 -7.42
C GLU A 358 25.78 2.27 -6.96
N THR A 359 24.90 1.57 -6.23
CA THR A 359 25.10 0.16 -5.85
C THR A 359 25.22 -0.77 -7.07
N VAL A 360 24.40 -0.58 -8.11
CA VAL A 360 24.50 -1.33 -9.37
C VAL A 360 25.81 -1.03 -10.10
N ALA A 361 26.27 0.21 -10.08
CA ALA A 361 27.54 0.63 -10.66
C ALA A 361 28.75 0.07 -9.90
N GLU A 362 28.67 -0.11 -8.58
CA GLU A 362 29.69 -0.78 -7.76
C GLU A 362 29.76 -2.29 -8.01
N LEU A 363 28.62 -2.94 -8.27
CA LEU A 363 28.55 -4.37 -8.57
C LEU A 363 28.98 -4.74 -9.99
N ALA A 364 29.02 -3.77 -10.91
CA ALA A 364 29.46 -3.96 -12.28
C ALA A 364 31.00 -4.07 -12.36
N SER A 365 31.51 -5.31 -12.37
CA SER A 365 32.95 -5.60 -12.27
C SER A 365 33.86 -5.17 -13.44
N PRO A 366 33.39 -4.76 -14.64
CA PRO A 366 34.27 -4.06 -15.60
C PRO A 366 34.17 -2.52 -15.47
N PRO A 367 35.29 -1.79 -15.37
CA PRO A 367 35.30 -0.32 -15.29
C PRO A 367 34.69 0.38 -16.51
N LEU A 368 34.65 -0.28 -17.66
CA LEU A 368 33.94 0.19 -18.86
C LEU A 368 32.42 0.17 -18.68
N LEU A 369 31.87 -0.87 -18.05
CA LEU A 369 30.44 -1.02 -17.82
C LEU A 369 29.97 -0.01 -16.77
N ARG A 370 30.78 0.22 -15.72
CA ARG A 370 30.55 1.29 -14.73
C ARG A 370 30.46 2.67 -15.37
N LYS A 371 31.39 3.03 -16.25
CA LYS A 371 31.36 4.31 -16.98
C LYS A 371 30.13 4.43 -17.89
N ALA A 372 29.70 3.33 -18.53
CA ALA A 372 28.51 3.32 -19.36
C ALA A 372 27.22 3.55 -18.54
N ILE A 373 27.10 2.88 -17.38
CA ILE A 373 25.95 3.05 -16.46
C ILE A 373 25.88 4.48 -15.93
N LEU A 374 27.00 5.05 -15.49
CA LEU A 374 27.05 6.43 -15.00
C LEU A 374 26.73 7.44 -16.10
N ARG A 375 27.28 7.27 -17.31
CA ARG A 375 26.94 8.13 -18.46
C ARG A 375 25.48 8.03 -18.87
N LEU A 376 24.90 6.82 -18.84
CA LEU A 376 23.48 6.63 -19.09
C LEU A 376 22.65 7.31 -18.01
N SER A 377 23.05 7.20 -16.74
CA SER A 377 22.40 7.89 -15.62
C SER A 377 22.45 9.40 -15.83
N ASP A 378 23.62 10.00 -16.07
CA ASP A 378 23.77 11.45 -16.29
C ASP A 378 23.01 11.93 -17.53
N TRP A 379 23.02 11.15 -18.61
CA TRP A 379 22.22 11.44 -19.81
C TRP A 379 20.72 11.41 -19.50
N LEU A 380 20.23 10.40 -18.76
CA LEU A 380 18.85 10.33 -18.29
C LEU A 380 18.52 11.54 -17.40
N ARG A 381 19.40 11.90 -16.46
CA ARG A 381 19.20 13.09 -15.60
C ARG A 381 19.08 14.37 -16.42
N SER A 382 19.93 14.52 -17.44
CA SER A 382 19.95 15.70 -18.33
C SER A 382 18.73 15.78 -19.25
N ARG A 383 18.21 14.63 -19.70
CA ARG A 383 17.09 14.56 -20.64
C ARG A 383 15.72 14.60 -19.97
N TYR A 384 15.61 14.07 -18.75
CA TYR A 384 14.35 13.98 -18.01
C TYR A 384 14.25 14.92 -16.80
N GLY A 385 15.29 15.71 -16.50
CA GLY A 385 15.25 16.80 -15.52
C GLY A 385 14.75 16.37 -14.14
N LEU A 386 15.57 15.67 -13.35
CA LEU A 386 15.24 15.23 -11.98
C LEU A 386 14.90 16.35 -10.98
N ARG A 387 14.93 17.64 -11.39
CA ARG A 387 14.88 18.77 -10.47
C ARG A 387 13.62 19.62 -10.46
N GLU A 388 12.69 19.51 -11.40
CA GLU A 388 11.40 20.24 -11.33
C GLU A 388 10.28 19.49 -12.06
N LEU A 389 10.14 18.19 -11.78
CA LEU A 389 8.90 17.50 -12.09
C LEU A 389 7.86 17.94 -11.07
N ILE A 390 6.74 18.46 -11.56
CA ILE A 390 5.51 18.78 -10.80
C ILE A 390 5.12 17.53 -10.01
N LEU A 391 5.69 17.36 -8.83
CA LEU A 391 5.25 16.35 -7.88
C LEU A 391 3.90 16.86 -7.41
N PRO A 392 2.80 16.11 -7.62
CA PRO A 392 1.48 16.54 -7.17
C PRO A 392 1.56 16.90 -5.68
N GLU A 393 0.95 18.00 -5.29
CA GLU A 393 0.88 18.43 -3.89
C GLU A 393 0.25 17.30 -3.08
N LYS A 394 0.99 16.72 -2.13
CA LYS A 394 0.54 15.57 -1.30
C LYS A 394 0.06 15.98 0.09
N PHE A 395 0.43 17.19 0.50
CA PHE A 395 0.01 17.84 1.73
C PHE A 395 0.30 19.33 1.60
N ARG A 396 -0.42 20.15 2.34
CA ARG A 396 -0.20 21.60 2.42
C ARG A 396 -0.06 22.04 3.86
N VAL A 397 0.91 22.91 4.12
CA VAL A 397 1.10 23.58 5.41
C VAL A 397 0.86 25.06 5.18
N ASP A 398 -0.30 25.56 5.59
CA ASP A 398 -0.58 26.97 5.67
C ASP A 398 -0.05 27.52 6.99
N THR A 399 1.16 28.08 6.93
CA THR A 399 1.83 28.68 8.09
C THR A 399 1.16 29.95 8.59
N ARG A 400 0.36 30.64 7.77
CA ARG A 400 -0.32 31.88 8.17
C ARG A 400 -1.52 31.62 9.05
N ASN A 401 -2.24 30.55 8.73
CA ASN A 401 -3.44 30.14 9.47
C ASN A 401 -3.18 28.98 10.44
N GLU A 402 -1.93 28.47 10.50
CA GLU A 402 -1.53 27.31 11.28
C GLU A 402 -2.39 26.08 10.97
N VAL A 403 -2.65 25.84 9.68
CA VAL A 403 -3.43 24.70 9.20
C VAL A 403 -2.55 23.76 8.40
N VAL A 404 -2.60 22.48 8.74
CA VAL A 404 -1.96 21.40 7.97
C VAL A 404 -3.06 20.56 7.35
N ILE A 405 -2.97 20.30 6.06
CA ILE A 405 -3.88 19.41 5.34
C ILE A 405 -3.03 18.28 4.77
N THR A 406 -3.39 17.06 5.11
CA THR A 406 -2.81 15.87 4.47
C THR A 406 -3.90 15.17 3.70
N TYR A 407 -3.57 14.65 2.52
CA TYR A 407 -4.48 13.80 1.78
C TYR A 407 -3.73 12.69 1.06
N SER A 408 -4.45 11.60 0.87
CA SER A 408 -4.03 10.49 0.06
C SER A 408 -5.28 9.92 -0.58
N SER A 409 -5.34 9.98 -1.90
CA SER A 409 -6.48 9.51 -2.67
C SER A 409 -7.77 10.20 -2.18
N CYS A 410 -8.85 9.49 -1.83
CA CYS A 410 -10.15 10.03 -1.43
C CYS A 410 -10.29 10.33 0.08
N LEU A 411 -9.22 10.23 0.87
CA LEU A 411 -9.20 10.56 2.29
C LEU A 411 -8.31 11.78 2.55
N ALA A 412 -8.84 12.78 3.24
CA ALA A 412 -8.08 13.92 3.73
C ALA A 412 -8.28 14.17 5.22
N HIS A 413 -7.27 14.78 5.84
CA HIS A 413 -7.30 15.24 7.22
C HIS A 413 -6.89 16.71 7.27
N VAL A 414 -7.68 17.51 7.99
CA VAL A 414 -7.37 18.91 8.29
C VAL A 414 -7.00 19.01 9.76
N TYR A 415 -5.88 19.68 10.03
CA TYR A 415 -5.32 19.86 11.35
C TYR A 415 -5.12 21.36 11.62
N PHE A 416 -5.65 21.83 12.74
CA PHE A 416 -5.33 23.13 13.31
C PHE A 416 -4.11 22.96 14.22
N ALA A 417 -2.94 23.26 13.66
CA ALA A 417 -1.63 22.95 14.23
C ALA A 417 -1.22 23.86 15.42
N ALA A 418 -1.98 24.93 15.68
CA ALA A 418 -1.82 25.77 16.87
C ALA A 418 -2.05 25.01 18.18
N ARG A 419 -2.76 23.87 18.13
CA ARG A 419 -3.05 23.01 19.28
C ARG A 419 -2.35 21.65 19.10
N ASP A 420 -1.83 21.11 20.19
CA ASP A 420 -1.14 19.82 20.24
C ASP A 420 -2.09 18.62 20.42
N THR A 421 -3.37 18.88 20.72
CA THR A 421 -4.44 17.88 20.80
C THR A 421 -5.46 18.02 19.67
N GLN A 422 -6.12 16.91 19.35
CA GLN A 422 -7.27 16.91 18.45
C GLN A 422 -8.42 17.75 19.04
N LEU A 423 -9.05 18.57 18.19
CA LEU A 423 -10.16 19.44 18.55
C LEU A 423 -11.50 18.74 18.35
N SER A 424 -12.45 19.10 19.22
CA SER A 424 -13.86 18.76 19.06
C SER A 424 -14.57 19.73 18.11
N LEU A 425 -15.73 19.31 17.59
CA LEU A 425 -16.57 20.17 16.75
C LEU A 425 -16.94 21.49 17.43
N ALA A 426 -17.23 21.47 18.74
CA ALA A 426 -17.59 22.67 19.49
C ALA A 426 -16.42 23.66 19.58
N GLU A 427 -15.21 23.17 19.83
CA GLU A 427 -13.99 23.99 19.84
C GLU A 427 -13.72 24.58 18.45
N MET A 428 -13.89 23.77 17.39
CA MET A 428 -13.71 24.24 16.02
C MET A 428 -14.69 25.36 15.65
N ARG A 429 -15.96 25.21 16.01
CA ARG A 429 -17.01 26.20 15.75
C ARG A 429 -16.82 27.51 16.54
N SER A 430 -16.01 27.51 17.60
CA SER A 430 -15.75 28.71 18.41
C SER A 430 -14.78 29.71 17.75
N ASP A 431 -13.96 29.27 16.78
CA ASP A 431 -13.12 30.16 15.97
C ASP A 431 -13.83 30.45 14.63
N ALA A 432 -14.07 31.74 14.35
CA ALA A 432 -14.79 32.18 13.15
C ALA A 432 -14.12 31.71 11.85
N ARG A 433 -12.78 31.63 11.82
CA ARG A 433 -12.03 31.17 10.63
C ARG A 433 -12.31 29.70 10.36
N TRP A 434 -12.30 28.90 11.42
CA TRP A 434 -12.46 27.44 11.34
C TRP A 434 -13.92 27.08 11.05
N ASN A 435 -14.87 27.81 11.63
CA ASN A 435 -16.29 27.68 11.31
C ASN A 435 -16.57 28.03 9.84
N GLY A 436 -15.96 29.11 9.32
CA GLY A 436 -16.05 29.48 7.90
C GLY A 436 -15.45 28.42 6.97
N LEU A 437 -14.26 27.89 7.31
CA LEU A 437 -13.66 26.78 6.58
C LEU A 437 -14.57 25.54 6.57
N TYR A 438 -15.12 25.16 7.73
CA TYR A 438 -16.02 24.02 7.85
C TYR A 438 -17.25 24.18 6.94
N ALA A 439 -17.90 25.35 6.97
CA ALA A 439 -19.05 25.65 6.13
C ALA A 439 -18.70 25.64 4.63
N GLY A 440 -17.55 26.20 4.26
CA GLY A 440 -17.06 26.20 2.88
C GLY A 440 -16.76 24.80 2.36
N LEU A 441 -16.12 23.96 3.17
CA LEU A 441 -15.87 22.56 2.84
C LEU A 441 -17.17 21.76 2.72
N LEU A 442 -18.13 21.98 3.63
CA LEU A 442 -19.42 21.31 3.60
C LEU A 442 -20.22 21.66 2.34
N ALA A 443 -20.11 22.90 1.86
CA ALA A 443 -20.77 23.35 0.65
C ALA A 443 -20.07 22.88 -0.65
N HIS A 444 -18.81 22.45 -0.57
CA HIS A 444 -17.99 22.14 -1.74
C HIS A 444 -18.37 20.78 -2.36
N GLU A 445 -18.61 20.74 -3.67
CA GLU A 445 -19.12 19.54 -4.35
C GLU A 445 -18.12 18.37 -4.37
N GLY A 446 -16.83 18.67 -4.26
CA GLY A 446 -15.77 17.67 -4.14
C GLY A 446 -15.69 16.96 -2.79
N VAL A 447 -16.37 17.47 -1.74
CA VAL A 447 -16.35 16.91 -0.39
C VAL A 447 -17.66 16.18 -0.13
N GLY A 448 -17.60 14.88 0.14
CA GLY A 448 -18.78 14.03 0.34
C GLY A 448 -19.23 13.91 1.78
N LEU A 449 -18.28 13.90 2.71
CA LEU A 449 -18.53 13.68 4.12
C LEU A 449 -17.46 14.42 4.93
N ILE A 450 -17.90 15.14 5.96
CA ILE A 450 -17.02 15.69 7.00
C ILE A 450 -17.32 14.95 8.30
N ALA A 451 -16.29 14.34 8.88
CA ALA A 451 -16.37 13.66 10.16
C ALA A 451 -15.50 14.37 11.20
N THR A 452 -16.09 14.62 12.37
CA THR A 452 -15.47 15.39 13.46
C THR A 452 -15.78 14.76 14.79
N ARG A 453 -14.85 14.88 15.74
CA ARG A 453 -15.04 14.34 17.08
C ARG A 453 -15.98 15.21 17.90
N THR A 454 -16.82 14.59 18.70
CA THR A 454 -17.58 15.22 19.79
C THR A 454 -17.40 14.44 21.10
N PRO A 455 -17.81 14.98 22.25
CA PRO A 455 -17.80 14.22 23.51
C PRO A 455 -18.67 12.95 23.46
N GLU A 456 -19.73 12.95 22.66
CA GLU A 456 -20.70 11.85 22.54
C GLU A 456 -20.37 10.82 21.47
N GLY A 457 -19.32 11.05 20.67
CA GLY A 457 -18.89 10.16 19.59
C GLY A 457 -18.34 10.94 18.40
N VAL A 458 -18.81 10.61 17.19
CA VAL A 458 -18.38 11.24 15.94
C VAL A 458 -19.58 11.89 15.27
N HIS A 459 -19.48 13.20 15.02
CA HIS A 459 -20.44 13.95 14.22
C HIS A 459 -20.06 13.87 12.74
N LEU A 460 -21.05 13.54 11.93
CA LEU A 460 -20.97 13.35 10.49
C LEU A 460 -21.88 14.35 9.81
N GLU A 461 -21.37 15.03 8.79
CA GLU A 461 -22.14 16.02 8.05
C GLU A 461 -21.87 15.90 6.55
N THR A 462 -22.94 15.99 5.76
CA THR A 462 -22.94 16.11 4.30
C THR A 462 -23.81 17.30 3.92
N ARG A 463 -23.81 17.67 2.63
CA ARG A 463 -24.71 18.71 2.10
C ARG A 463 -26.20 18.44 2.36
N GLU A 464 -26.58 17.18 2.54
CA GLU A 464 -27.98 16.75 2.59
C GLU A 464 -28.44 16.26 3.97
N GLY A 465 -27.52 16.13 4.93
CA GLY A 465 -27.88 15.69 6.27
C GLY A 465 -26.72 15.49 7.22
N ALA A 466 -27.07 15.19 8.46
CA ALA A 466 -26.15 15.04 9.57
C ALA A 466 -26.53 13.82 10.41
N ALA A 467 -25.52 13.15 10.96
CA ALA A 467 -25.70 12.05 11.88
C ALA A 467 -24.60 12.05 12.93
N ARG A 468 -24.82 11.27 13.99
CA ARG A 468 -23.82 10.97 15.00
C ARG A 468 -23.60 9.47 15.05
N VAL A 469 -22.34 9.05 15.10
CA VAL A 469 -21.95 7.68 15.41
C VAL A 469 -21.47 7.61 16.83
N SER A 470 -21.99 6.64 17.58
CA SER A 470 -21.54 6.33 18.94
C SER A 470 -21.67 4.83 19.17
N ASN A 471 -20.60 4.18 19.60
CA ASN A 471 -20.54 2.73 19.83
C ASN A 471 -20.99 1.91 18.60
N GLY A 472 -20.58 2.35 17.40
CA GLY A 472 -20.94 1.72 16.13
C GLY A 472 -22.40 1.89 15.69
N ALA A 473 -23.22 2.63 16.44
CA ALA A 473 -24.60 2.93 16.09
C ALA A 473 -24.70 4.33 15.47
N THR A 474 -25.42 4.45 14.36
CA THR A 474 -25.67 5.73 13.68
C THR A 474 -27.02 6.29 14.11
N THR A 475 -27.04 7.52 14.61
CA THR A 475 -28.25 8.30 14.93
C THR A 475 -28.34 9.49 13.99
N VAL A 476 -29.36 9.54 13.13
CA VAL A 476 -29.58 10.69 12.24
C VAL A 476 -30.01 11.89 13.07
N LEU A 477 -29.34 13.03 12.88
CA LEU A 477 -29.62 14.28 13.58
C LEU A 477 -30.52 15.22 12.76
N GLY A 478 -30.45 15.13 11.43
CA GLY A 478 -31.31 15.87 10.52
C GLY A 478 -30.98 15.58 9.06
N GLY A 479 -31.94 15.78 8.15
CA GLY A 479 -31.76 15.49 6.73
C GLY A 479 -31.60 13.99 6.43
N LYS A 480 -30.84 13.65 5.39
CA LYS A 480 -30.55 12.26 4.99
C LYS A 480 -29.44 11.64 5.85
N ASN A 481 -29.41 10.31 5.91
CA ASN A 481 -28.35 9.58 6.59
C ASN A 481 -27.03 9.71 5.79
N PRO A 482 -25.95 10.29 6.35
CA PRO A 482 -24.65 10.44 5.69
C PRO A 482 -24.02 9.14 5.14
N PHE A 483 -24.37 7.97 5.69
CA PHE A 483 -23.82 6.68 5.27
C PHE A 483 -24.63 5.93 4.22
N GLU A 484 -25.80 6.44 3.83
CA GLU A 484 -26.70 5.73 2.91
C GLU A 484 -26.00 5.34 1.60
N THR A 485 -25.29 6.26 0.96
CA THR A 485 -24.57 6.03 -0.30
C THR A 485 -23.35 5.13 -0.16
N TYR A 486 -22.73 5.06 1.02
CA TYR A 486 -21.50 4.26 1.24
C TYR A 486 -21.80 2.77 1.45
N GLY A 487 -23.05 2.42 1.79
CA GLY A 487 -23.45 1.05 2.12
C GLY A 487 -22.83 0.54 3.43
N MET A 488 -23.10 -0.73 3.76
CA MET A 488 -22.50 -1.43 4.91
C MET A 488 -22.58 -0.67 6.24
N ALA A 489 -23.70 0.02 6.48
CA ALA A 489 -23.83 1.09 7.48
C ALA A 489 -23.22 0.76 8.85
N GLY A 490 -23.42 -0.44 9.39
CA GLY A 490 -22.85 -0.82 10.69
C GLY A 490 -21.31 -0.96 10.69
N MET A 491 -20.73 -1.57 9.67
CA MET A 491 -19.27 -1.72 9.55
C MET A 491 -18.61 -0.38 9.22
N VAL A 492 -19.18 0.39 8.30
CA VAL A 492 -18.67 1.72 7.94
C VAL A 492 -18.76 2.67 9.12
N ALA A 493 -19.86 2.68 9.87
CA ALA A 493 -19.99 3.51 11.07
C ALA A 493 -18.92 3.19 12.11
N ARG A 494 -18.71 1.91 12.44
CA ARG A 494 -17.64 1.48 13.37
C ARG A 494 -16.25 1.87 12.86
N ALA A 495 -15.99 1.72 11.57
CA ALA A 495 -14.70 2.05 10.98
C ALA A 495 -14.44 3.56 10.98
N VAL A 496 -15.44 4.38 10.65
CA VAL A 496 -15.35 5.85 10.69
C VAL A 496 -15.18 6.34 12.12
N GLU A 497 -15.93 5.79 13.07
CA GLU A 497 -15.75 6.09 14.50
C GLU A 497 -14.33 5.76 14.96
N SER A 498 -13.85 4.56 14.65
CA SER A 498 -12.48 4.12 14.97
C SER A 498 -11.43 5.03 14.34
N LEU A 499 -11.61 5.43 13.09
CA LEU A 499 -10.71 6.33 12.35
C LEU A 499 -10.63 7.73 13.00
N VAL A 500 -11.78 8.37 13.21
CA VAL A 500 -11.86 9.75 13.70
C VAL A 500 -11.37 9.85 15.15
N MET A 501 -11.62 8.81 15.95
CA MET A 501 -11.22 8.77 17.36
C MET A 501 -9.74 8.40 17.57
N GLN A 502 -8.97 8.10 16.51
CA GLN A 502 -7.53 7.88 16.66
C GLN A 502 -6.84 9.17 17.13
N PRO A 503 -5.83 9.09 18.02
CA PRO A 503 -5.18 10.28 18.59
C PRO A 503 -4.47 11.15 17.54
N ASN A 504 -4.04 10.55 16.43
CA ASN A 504 -3.34 11.23 15.33
C ASN A 504 -4.27 11.63 14.18
N SER A 505 -5.58 11.39 14.33
CA SER A 505 -6.56 11.80 13.34
C SER A 505 -6.66 13.33 13.28
N GLY A 506 -6.98 13.83 12.09
CA GLY A 506 -7.33 15.23 11.85
C GLY A 506 -8.46 15.71 12.74
N ASP A 507 -8.53 17.02 12.93
CA ASP A 507 -9.64 17.69 13.59
C ASP A 507 -10.92 17.58 12.74
N CYS A 508 -10.76 17.66 11.42
CA CYS A 508 -11.75 17.26 10.43
C CYS A 508 -11.18 16.14 9.55
N VAL A 509 -11.94 15.07 9.40
CA VAL A 509 -11.68 14.01 8.42
C VAL A 509 -12.63 14.20 7.25
N LEU A 510 -12.11 14.25 6.04
CA LEU A 510 -12.88 14.49 4.83
C LEU A 510 -12.84 13.26 3.93
N PHE A 511 -14.01 12.83 3.45
CA PHE A 511 -14.09 11.91 2.33
C PHE A 511 -14.41 12.69 1.06
N GLY A 512 -13.80 12.29 -0.05
CA GLY A 512 -14.21 12.75 -1.36
C GLY A 512 -15.67 12.41 -1.65
N ALA A 513 -16.36 13.23 -2.43
CA ALA A 513 -17.73 12.96 -2.82
C ALA A 513 -17.85 11.62 -3.55
N TYR A 514 -18.79 10.78 -3.10
CA TYR A 514 -19.05 9.45 -3.66
C TYR A 514 -20.48 9.40 -4.22
N ASP A 515 -20.61 9.04 -5.50
CA ASP A 515 -21.89 9.01 -6.20
C ASP A 515 -22.57 7.62 -6.22
N GLY A 516 -21.98 6.63 -5.55
CA GLY A 516 -22.42 5.22 -5.62
C GLY A 516 -21.66 4.37 -6.64
N SER A 517 -20.82 4.99 -7.48
CA SER A 517 -20.01 4.33 -8.50
C SER A 517 -18.55 4.82 -8.52
N SER A 518 -18.34 6.14 -8.44
CA SER A 518 -17.05 6.79 -8.48
C SER A 518 -16.89 7.75 -7.30
N ILE A 519 -15.66 7.92 -6.83
CA ILE A 519 -15.32 8.81 -5.73
C ILE A 519 -14.36 9.92 -6.17
N ILE A 520 -14.49 11.11 -5.60
CA ILE A 520 -13.50 12.17 -5.79
C ILE A 520 -12.20 11.77 -5.09
N SER A 521 -11.10 11.72 -5.84
CA SER A 521 -9.75 11.60 -5.33
C SER A 521 -9.17 13.00 -5.15
N PHE A 522 -8.66 13.30 -3.95
CA PHE A 522 -7.94 14.55 -3.69
C PHE A 522 -6.55 14.56 -4.32
N ASP A 523 -6.04 13.39 -4.72
CA ASP A 523 -4.86 13.23 -5.57
C ASP A 523 -5.26 13.15 -7.06
N ASP A 524 -4.28 13.28 -7.96
CA ASP A 524 -4.46 13.09 -9.40
C ASP A 524 -4.52 11.61 -9.81
N GLN A 525 -5.47 10.88 -9.25
CA GLN A 525 -5.64 9.45 -9.46
C GLN A 525 -7.06 9.12 -9.95
N ILE A 526 -7.15 8.11 -10.82
CA ILE A 526 -8.41 7.61 -11.42
C ILE A 526 -8.88 6.31 -10.71
N GLY A 527 -8.02 5.71 -9.91
CA GLY A 527 -8.41 4.75 -8.85
C GLY A 527 -8.16 5.39 -7.50
N ALA A 528 -9.08 5.21 -6.55
CA ALA A 528 -8.96 5.71 -5.19
C ALA A 528 -9.28 4.66 -4.13
N HIS A 529 -8.50 4.68 -3.06
CA HIS A 529 -8.74 3.99 -1.79
C HIS A 529 -8.38 4.91 -0.60
N GLY A 530 -8.54 4.45 0.63
CA GLY A 530 -8.22 5.18 1.86
C GLY A 530 -9.45 5.55 2.70
N SER A 531 -10.60 5.79 2.08
CA SER A 531 -11.87 6.11 2.76
C SER A 531 -12.88 4.96 2.62
N ALA A 532 -14.17 5.27 2.78
CA ALA A 532 -15.28 4.33 2.55
C ALA A 532 -15.93 4.53 1.18
N GLY A 533 -16.74 3.56 0.74
CA GLY A 533 -17.53 3.63 -0.48
C GLY A 533 -16.94 2.82 -1.63
N GLY A 534 -17.81 2.15 -2.37
CA GLY A 534 -17.42 1.27 -3.47
C GLY A 534 -16.64 0.04 -3.00
N ASP A 535 -15.77 -0.44 -3.88
CA ASP A 535 -15.02 -1.69 -3.72
C ASP A 535 -13.76 -1.53 -2.84
N GLN A 536 -13.37 -0.30 -2.48
CA GLN A 536 -12.12 -0.02 -1.74
C GLN A 536 -12.02 -0.67 -0.34
N VAL A 537 -13.16 -0.94 0.30
CA VAL A 537 -13.22 -1.57 1.63
C VAL A 537 -13.50 -3.07 1.58
N LEU A 538 -13.62 -3.65 0.38
CA LEU A 538 -14.04 -5.04 0.15
C LEU A 538 -12.97 -5.90 -0.57
N PRO A 539 -11.81 -6.13 0.06
CA PRO A 539 -10.82 -7.08 -0.44
C PRO A 539 -11.28 -8.54 -0.33
N PHE A 540 -10.39 -9.45 -0.71
CA PHE A 540 -10.58 -10.88 -0.62
C PHE A 540 -9.49 -11.58 0.19
N ILE A 541 -9.78 -12.81 0.62
CA ILE A 541 -8.82 -13.78 1.11
C ILE A 541 -9.11 -15.14 0.48
N ILE A 542 -8.05 -15.80 0.01
CA ILE A 542 -8.04 -17.18 -0.46
C ILE A 542 -7.13 -17.96 0.46
N GLY A 543 -7.65 -19.01 1.08
CA GLY A 543 -6.88 -19.87 1.96
C GLY A 543 -7.42 -21.28 1.96
N PRO A 544 -6.68 -22.24 2.56
CA PRO A 544 -7.15 -23.60 2.67
C PRO A 544 -8.44 -23.69 3.50
N THR A 545 -9.33 -24.63 3.15
CA THR A 545 -10.64 -24.79 3.80
C THR A 545 -10.55 -25.05 5.30
N TRP A 546 -9.49 -25.72 5.76
CA TRP A 546 -9.28 -26.00 7.20
C TRP A 546 -9.08 -24.74 8.05
N LEU A 547 -8.70 -23.59 7.46
CA LEU A 547 -8.66 -22.31 8.18
C LEU A 547 -10.05 -21.83 8.61
N ASP A 548 -11.11 -22.46 8.07
CA ASP A 548 -12.51 -22.18 8.42
C ASP A 548 -12.85 -20.70 8.30
N LEU A 549 -12.35 -20.08 7.22
CA LEU A 549 -12.48 -18.65 7.00
C LEU A 549 -13.95 -18.25 6.95
N GLU A 550 -14.85 -19.06 6.39
CA GLU A 550 -16.28 -18.76 6.31
C GLU A 550 -16.93 -18.43 7.67
N ASN A 551 -16.50 -19.10 8.74
CA ASN A 551 -17.04 -18.92 10.09
C ASN A 551 -16.29 -17.86 10.94
N GLN A 552 -15.30 -17.16 10.38
CA GLN A 552 -14.61 -16.08 11.08
C GLN A 552 -15.36 -14.74 10.93
N THR A 553 -15.34 -13.88 11.93
CA THR A 553 -15.65 -12.45 11.73
C THR A 553 -14.42 -11.77 11.12
N LEU A 554 -14.55 -11.16 9.93
CA LEU A 554 -13.47 -10.46 9.22
C LEU A 554 -13.93 -9.05 8.85
N GLU A 555 -14.00 -8.19 9.86
CA GLU A 555 -14.48 -6.79 9.75
C GLU A 555 -13.38 -5.76 10.05
N ASP A 556 -12.13 -6.20 10.19
CA ASP A 556 -10.96 -5.35 10.29
C ASP A 556 -9.70 -6.14 9.92
N ALA A 557 -8.64 -5.48 9.48
CA ALA A 557 -7.36 -6.13 9.18
C ALA A 557 -6.77 -6.92 10.37
N ARG A 558 -7.08 -6.52 11.62
CA ARG A 558 -6.73 -7.27 12.85
C ARG A 558 -7.37 -8.66 12.90
N ASP A 559 -8.53 -8.84 12.29
CA ASP A 559 -9.19 -10.14 12.27
C ASP A 559 -8.43 -11.16 11.42
N ILE A 560 -7.70 -10.72 10.39
CA ILE A 560 -6.81 -11.58 9.60
C ILE A 560 -5.65 -12.09 10.46
N HIS A 561 -5.12 -11.25 11.37
CA HIS A 561 -4.11 -11.69 12.33
C HIS A 561 -4.60 -12.86 13.18
N ARG A 562 -5.80 -12.71 13.77
CA ARG A 562 -6.44 -13.76 14.58
C ARG A 562 -6.78 -15.00 13.74
N ALA A 563 -7.41 -14.82 12.59
CA ALA A 563 -7.91 -15.91 11.77
C ALA A 563 -6.79 -16.75 11.14
N VAL A 564 -5.71 -16.09 10.71
CA VAL A 564 -4.63 -16.72 9.91
C VAL A 564 -3.31 -16.70 10.66
N MET A 565 -2.78 -15.51 10.97
CA MET A 565 -1.37 -15.35 11.34
C MET A 565 -1.02 -16.03 12.66
N THR A 566 -1.92 -16.04 13.64
CA THR A 566 -1.71 -16.71 14.94
C THR A 566 -1.76 -18.24 14.87
N ARG A 567 -2.25 -18.82 13.75
CA ARG A 567 -2.34 -20.28 13.57
C ARG A 567 -1.00 -20.94 13.25
N TYR A 568 0.00 -20.15 12.87
CA TYR A 568 1.31 -20.63 12.43
C TYR A 568 2.39 -20.33 13.48
N PRO A 569 3.41 -21.20 13.58
CA PRO A 569 4.47 -21.02 14.56
C PRO A 569 5.30 -19.76 14.27
N ARG A 570 5.54 -18.98 15.33
CA ARG A 570 6.56 -17.94 15.36
C ARG A 570 7.81 -18.56 15.97
N ASP A 571 8.96 -18.42 15.30
CA ASP A 571 10.23 -18.76 15.94
C ASP A 571 10.56 -17.62 16.90
N ALA A 572 10.12 -17.76 18.15
CA ALA A 572 10.56 -16.91 19.25
C ALA A 572 12.01 -17.28 19.59
N ARG A 573 12.95 -16.87 18.75
CA ARG A 573 14.30 -16.59 19.25
C ARG A 573 14.20 -15.19 19.87
N GLY A 574 14.18 -15.19 21.19
CA GLY A 574 13.87 -14.04 22.05
C GLY A 574 14.81 -12.86 21.92
#